data_AF-X1VX92-F1
#
_entry.id   AF-X1VX92-F1
#
_cell.length_a   1.000
_cell.length_b   1.000
_cell.length_c   1.000
_cell.angle_alpha   90.00
_cell.angle_beta   90.00
_cell.angle_gamma   90.00
#
_symmetry.space_group_name_H-M   'P 1'
#
loop_
_entity.id
_entity.type
_entity.pdbx_description
1 polymer ?
#
loop_
_entity_poly.entity_id
_entity_poly.type
_entity_poly.pdbx_seq_one_letter_code
_entity_poly.pdbx_strand_id
1 'polypeptide(L)'
;MYGKTFRPSNTVYLCNSCRRKIKLEKLDNFFIDSLNHYKFNTNDLVFPVQSNENIYKVEEKMEFLNRQRISVEDKIDNLLEARRLDAINDDTFSERIRRLEERREQLKLELAKTEGKLTFLKIRKTSENYVENRIRTFASMFPYMTFEEKRDVIEEVVDRIVINDKQIRISLYYLPFFQNEVSSLENELQTHMGSWRQR
;
A
#
# COMPACT_ATOMS: atom_id res chain seq x y z
N MET A 1 5.74 -48.97 -12.56
CA MET A 1 6.04 -49.13 -11.13
C MET A 1 6.26 -47.73 -10.55
N TYR A 2 5.27 -47.21 -9.84
CA TYR A 2 5.26 -45.82 -9.34
C TYR A 2 6.09 -45.66 -8.06
N GLY A 3 6.82 -44.54 -7.98
CA GLY A 3 6.95 -43.73 -6.77
C GLY A 3 8.02 -44.15 -5.76
N LYS A 4 9.27 -43.73 -5.97
CA LYS A 4 10.20 -43.52 -4.85
C LYS A 4 9.76 -42.25 -4.11
N THR A 5 9.11 -42.41 -2.97
CA THR A 5 8.76 -41.31 -2.07
C THR A 5 10.03 -40.79 -1.40
N PHE A 6 10.45 -39.59 -1.79
CA PHE A 6 11.54 -38.86 -1.14
C PHE A 6 11.05 -38.35 0.23
N ARG A 7 11.68 -38.83 1.31
CA ARG A 7 11.37 -38.46 2.69
C ARG A 7 12.53 -37.61 3.21
N PRO A 8 12.41 -36.28 3.37
CA PRO A 8 13.51 -35.50 3.93
C PRO A 8 13.56 -35.74 5.44
N SER A 9 14.70 -36.26 5.90
CA SER A 9 14.93 -36.72 7.28
C SER A 9 15.45 -35.64 8.22
N ASN A 10 14.96 -34.40 8.14
CA ASN A 10 15.15 -33.43 9.21
C ASN A 10 14.00 -32.41 9.29
N THR A 11 13.14 -32.61 10.29
CA THR A 11 11.89 -31.86 10.54
C THR A 11 12.07 -30.72 11.54
N VAL A 12 13.31 -30.35 11.85
CA VAL A 12 13.63 -29.44 12.96
C VAL A 12 14.75 -28.48 12.58
N TYR A 13 14.50 -27.17 12.66
CA TYR A 13 15.53 -26.14 12.60
C TYR A 13 16.21 -25.97 13.95
N LEU A 14 17.54 -25.76 13.91
CA LEU A 14 18.38 -25.55 15.07
C LEU A 14 19.02 -24.17 14.99
N CYS A 15 18.82 -23.34 16.01
CA CYS A 15 19.56 -22.08 16.13
C CYS A 15 21.03 -22.36 16.47
N ASN A 16 21.96 -21.73 15.74
CA ASN A 16 23.39 -21.92 15.99
C ASN A 16 23.85 -21.37 17.35
N SER A 17 23.26 -20.27 17.82
CA SER A 17 23.68 -19.62 19.06
C SER A 17 23.09 -20.28 20.31
N CYS A 18 21.78 -20.56 20.32
CA CYS A 18 21.08 -21.06 21.51
C CYS A 18 20.65 -22.54 21.42
N ARG A 19 20.95 -23.22 20.31
CA ARG A 19 20.57 -24.63 20.03
C ARG A 19 19.07 -24.94 20.16
N ARG A 20 18.22 -23.92 20.13
CA ARG A 20 16.76 -24.09 20.15
C ARG A 20 16.30 -24.89 18.94
N LYS A 21 15.49 -25.91 19.20
CA LYS A 21 14.85 -26.77 18.20
C LYS A 21 13.47 -26.21 17.84
N ILE A 22 13.20 -26.03 16.56
CA ILE A 22 11.92 -25.55 16.06
C ILE A 22 11.43 -26.52 14.99
N LYS A 23 10.28 -27.14 15.22
CA LYS A 23 9.67 -28.04 14.24
C LYS A 23 9.24 -27.27 13.00
N LEU A 24 9.48 -27.83 11.82
CA LEU A 24 9.08 -27.28 10.53
C LEU A 24 7.57 -26.98 10.50
N GLU A 25 6.73 -27.95 10.92
CA GLU A 25 5.27 -27.78 11.00
C GLU A 25 4.84 -26.57 11.84
N LYS A 26 5.59 -26.27 12.91
CA LYS A 26 5.29 -25.12 13.78
C LYS A 26 5.62 -23.80 13.09
N LEU A 27 6.66 -23.77 12.26
CA LEU A 27 7.02 -22.59 11.46
C LEU A 27 6.05 -22.39 10.30
N ASP A 28 5.68 -23.47 9.60
CA ASP A 28 4.69 -23.44 8.53
C ASP A 28 3.34 -22.89 9.03
N ASN A 29 2.85 -23.39 10.16
CA ASN A 29 1.62 -22.90 10.78
C ASN A 29 1.75 -21.43 11.21
N PHE A 30 2.87 -21.07 11.86
CA PHE A 30 3.11 -19.68 12.27
C PHE A 30 3.17 -18.73 11.07
N PHE A 31 3.73 -19.18 9.96
CA PHE A 31 3.84 -18.42 8.73
C PHE A 31 2.48 -18.23 8.06
N ILE A 32 1.68 -19.30 7.94
CA ILE A 32 0.28 -19.21 7.48
C ILE A 32 -0.54 -18.28 8.38
N ASP A 33 -0.41 -18.41 9.70
CA ASP A 33 -1.10 -17.56 10.67
C ASP A 33 -0.67 -16.10 10.51
N SER A 34 0.61 -15.83 10.26
CA SER A 34 1.13 -14.48 10.02
C SER A 34 0.57 -13.88 8.72
N LEU A 35 0.46 -14.67 7.65
CA LEU A 35 -0.18 -14.26 6.40
C LEU A 35 -1.69 -14.01 6.56
N ASN A 36 -2.35 -14.79 7.41
CA ASN A 36 -3.76 -14.58 7.74
C ASN A 36 -3.97 -13.37 8.67
N HIS A 37 -3.05 -13.10 9.58
CA HIS A 37 -3.09 -11.92 10.45
C HIS A 37 -2.85 -10.63 9.64
N TYR A 38 -2.01 -10.69 8.60
CA TYR A 38 -1.81 -9.62 7.63
C TYR A 38 -3.13 -9.13 7.00
N LYS A 39 -4.08 -10.06 6.75
CA LYS A 39 -5.43 -9.76 6.24
C LYS A 39 -6.17 -8.70 7.06
N PHE A 40 -5.87 -8.60 8.35
CA PHE A 40 -6.56 -7.72 9.29
C PHE A 40 -5.83 -6.39 9.54
N ASN A 41 -4.53 -6.30 9.21
CA ASN A 41 -3.70 -5.16 9.59
C ASN A 41 -3.18 -4.31 8.42
N THR A 42 -3.85 -4.38 7.26
CA THR A 42 -3.59 -3.48 6.12
C THR A 42 -3.83 -1.99 6.43
N ASN A 43 -4.44 -1.67 7.59
CA ASN A 43 -4.50 -0.32 8.12
C ASN A 43 -3.14 0.24 8.59
N ASP A 44 -2.16 -0.62 8.87
CA ASP A 44 -0.79 -0.20 9.28
C ASP A 44 0.13 0.06 8.08
N LEU A 45 -0.39 0.01 6.84
CA LEU A 45 0.31 0.40 5.60
C LEU A 45 0.47 1.93 5.49
N VAL A 46 0.85 2.56 6.60
CA VAL A 46 0.92 4.01 6.77
C VAL A 46 2.16 4.53 6.04
N PHE A 47 1.99 4.94 4.79
CA PHE A 47 2.72 6.11 4.32
C PHE A 47 2.41 7.28 5.27
N PRO A 48 3.40 8.12 5.64
CA PRO A 48 3.17 9.29 6.48
C PRO A 48 2.42 10.37 5.69
N VAL A 49 1.14 10.14 5.42
CA VAL A 49 0.21 11.16 4.95
C VAL A 49 -1.05 11.02 5.77
N GLN A 50 -1.21 11.94 6.72
CA GLN A 50 -2.26 12.04 7.74
C GLN A 50 -3.67 12.29 7.17
N SER A 51 -4.08 11.61 6.11
CA SER A 51 -5.40 11.80 5.53
C SER A 51 -6.13 10.46 5.46
N ASN A 52 -6.94 10.17 6.49
CA ASN A 52 -8.06 9.22 6.40
C ASN A 52 -9.18 9.73 5.43
N GLU A 53 -8.80 10.49 4.40
CA GLU A 53 -9.73 10.92 3.37
C GLU A 53 -10.02 9.73 2.47
N ASN A 54 -11.27 9.29 2.52
CA ASN A 54 -11.76 8.26 1.62
C ASN A 54 -11.81 8.79 0.18
N ILE A 55 -11.46 7.94 -0.80
CA ILE A 55 -11.53 8.20 -2.24
C ILE A 55 -12.85 8.90 -2.61
N TYR A 56 -13.98 8.45 -2.05
CA TYR A 56 -15.29 9.05 -2.31
C TYR A 56 -15.37 10.55 -1.99
N LYS A 57 -14.76 11.00 -0.88
CA LYS A 57 -14.77 12.43 -0.50
C LYS A 57 -13.94 13.27 -1.47
N VAL A 58 -12.85 12.71 -1.97
CA VAL A 58 -11.99 13.39 -2.94
C VAL A 58 -12.68 13.46 -4.31
N GLU A 59 -13.39 12.41 -4.70
CA GLU A 59 -14.22 12.39 -5.92
C GLU A 59 -15.36 13.40 -5.84
N GLU A 60 -16.09 13.45 -4.73
CA GLU A 60 -17.16 14.44 -4.51
C GLU A 60 -16.61 15.88 -4.60
N LYS A 61 -15.46 16.14 -3.98
CA LYS A 61 -14.78 17.44 -4.07
C LYS A 61 -14.40 17.77 -5.51
N MET A 62 -13.88 16.79 -6.26
CA MET A 62 -13.49 16.97 -7.66
C MET A 62 -14.70 17.31 -8.53
N GLU A 63 -15.83 16.62 -8.35
CA GLU A 63 -17.09 16.93 -9.05
C GLU A 63 -17.59 18.32 -8.72
N PHE A 64 -17.55 18.71 -7.44
CA PHE A 64 -17.93 20.05 -7.01
C PHE A 64 -17.05 21.15 -7.63
N LEU A 65 -15.73 20.96 -7.67
CA LEU A 65 -14.80 21.90 -8.31
C LEU A 65 -15.02 21.98 -9.82
N ASN A 66 -15.31 20.85 -10.48
CA ASN A 66 -15.62 20.83 -11.91
C ASN A 66 -16.91 21.58 -12.24
N ARG A 67 -17.97 21.43 -11.42
CA ARG A 67 -19.20 22.22 -11.58
C ARG A 67 -18.95 23.71 -11.44
N GLN A 68 -18.11 24.11 -10.49
CA GLN A 68 -17.72 25.51 -10.34
C GLN A 68 -16.92 26.02 -11.54
N ARG A 69 -16.00 25.22 -12.09
CA ARG A 69 -15.22 25.59 -13.28
C ARG A 69 -16.15 25.86 -14.47
N ILE A 70 -17.07 24.94 -14.76
CA ILE A 70 -18.06 25.09 -15.83
C ILE A 70 -18.89 26.36 -15.61
N SER A 71 -19.38 26.59 -14.38
CA SER A 71 -20.15 27.80 -14.09
C SER A 71 -19.36 29.10 -14.27
N VAL A 72 -18.04 29.10 -14.03
CA VAL A 72 -17.18 30.25 -14.29
C VAL A 72 -16.94 30.44 -15.78
N GLU A 73 -16.73 29.36 -16.53
CA GLU A 73 -16.61 29.37 -18.00
C GLU A 73 -17.89 29.93 -18.64
N ASP A 74 -19.07 29.44 -18.24
CA ASP A 74 -20.35 29.97 -18.71
C ASP A 74 -20.52 31.46 -18.41
N LYS A 75 -20.07 31.93 -17.24
CA LYS A 75 -20.13 33.36 -16.88
C LYS A 75 -19.18 34.20 -17.73
N ILE A 76 -18.02 33.67 -18.09
CA ILE A 76 -17.08 34.34 -19.00
C ILE A 76 -17.73 34.46 -20.39
N ASP A 77 -18.30 33.38 -20.92
CA ASP A 77 -18.95 33.37 -22.23
C ASP A 77 -20.12 34.36 -22.30
N ASN A 78 -20.99 34.35 -21.28
CA ASN A 78 -22.09 35.32 -21.17
C ASN A 78 -21.59 36.77 -21.08
N LEU A 79 -20.47 37.02 -20.38
CA LEU A 79 -19.89 38.35 -20.28
C LEU A 79 -19.29 38.83 -21.61
N LEU A 80 -18.68 37.92 -22.38
CA LEU A 80 -18.17 38.19 -23.72
C LEU A 80 -19.30 38.51 -24.71
N GLU A 81 -20.41 37.77 -24.64
CA GLU A 81 -21.60 38.05 -25.45
C GLU A 81 -22.21 39.42 -25.12
N ALA A 82 -22.37 39.73 -23.83
CA ALA A 82 -22.89 41.02 -23.39
C ALA A 82 -21.99 42.19 -23.85
N ARG A 83 -20.67 41.98 -23.88
CA ARG A 83 -19.73 42.96 -24.42
C ARG A 83 -19.87 43.12 -25.94
N ARG A 84 -20.08 42.02 -26.68
CA ARG A 84 -20.30 42.05 -28.13
C ARG A 84 -21.57 42.83 -28.51
N LEU A 85 -22.57 42.84 -27.62
CA LEU A 85 -23.83 43.57 -27.79
C LEU A 85 -23.77 45.02 -27.27
N ASP A 86 -22.58 45.52 -26.91
CA ASP A 86 -22.36 46.84 -26.29
C ASP A 86 -23.21 47.10 -25.04
N ALA A 87 -23.66 46.03 -24.36
CA ALA A 87 -24.52 46.12 -23.18
C ALA A 87 -23.76 46.47 -21.89
N ILE A 88 -22.42 46.50 -21.94
CA ILE A 88 -21.53 46.75 -20.79
C ILE A 88 -20.38 47.65 -21.22
N ASN A 89 -20.06 48.64 -20.38
CA ASN A 89 -18.92 49.55 -20.59
C ASN A 89 -17.55 48.87 -20.30
N ASP A 90 -16.49 49.47 -20.82
CA ASP A 90 -15.13 48.93 -20.82
C ASP A 90 -14.59 48.69 -19.40
N ASP A 91 -14.84 49.62 -18.49
CA ASP A 91 -14.37 49.56 -17.12
C ASP A 91 -15.03 48.41 -16.34
N THR A 92 -16.35 48.26 -16.45
CA THR A 92 -17.09 47.19 -15.78
C THR A 92 -16.74 45.83 -16.37
N PHE A 93 -16.55 45.76 -17.69
CA PHE A 93 -16.11 44.53 -18.35
C PHE A 93 -14.73 44.10 -17.85
N SER A 94 -13.75 45.01 -17.90
CA SER A 94 -12.37 44.76 -17.48
C SER A 94 -12.27 44.30 -16.04
N GLU A 95 -13.04 44.92 -15.14
CA GLU A 95 -13.07 44.51 -13.74
C GLU A 95 -13.68 43.10 -13.55
N ARG A 96 -14.81 42.82 -14.20
CA ARG A 96 -15.52 41.55 -14.06
C ARG A 96 -14.76 40.39 -14.68
N ILE A 97 -14.18 40.57 -15.87
CA ILE A 97 -13.41 39.52 -16.55
C ILE A 97 -12.18 39.14 -15.74
N ARG A 98 -11.45 40.12 -15.17
CA ARG A 98 -10.28 39.86 -14.33
C ARG A 98 -10.63 38.98 -13.13
N ARG A 99 -11.73 39.28 -12.42
CA ARG A 99 -12.18 38.48 -11.28
C ARG A 99 -12.54 37.05 -11.67
N LEU A 100 -13.18 36.86 -12.83
CA LEU A 100 -13.53 35.53 -13.34
C LEU A 100 -12.29 34.73 -13.76
N GLU A 101 -11.30 35.38 -14.39
CA GLU A 101 -10.03 34.76 -14.75
C GLU A 101 -9.22 34.36 -13.51
N GLU A 102 -9.11 35.24 -12.51
CA GLU A 102 -8.48 34.91 -11.23
C GLU A 102 -9.15 33.69 -10.58
N ARG A 103 -10.48 33.64 -10.59
CA ARG A 103 -11.21 32.48 -10.06
C ARG A 103 -10.98 31.21 -10.89
N ARG A 104 -10.91 31.33 -12.22
CA ARG A 104 -10.62 30.21 -13.13
C ARG A 104 -9.24 29.61 -12.83
N GLU A 105 -8.22 30.44 -12.66
CA GLU A 105 -6.86 29.96 -12.34
C GLU A 105 -6.80 29.31 -10.95
N GLN A 106 -7.49 29.86 -9.95
CA GLN A 106 -7.61 29.21 -8.64
C GLN A 106 -8.24 27.82 -8.75
N LEU A 107 -9.37 27.70 -9.46
CA LEU A 107 -10.06 26.43 -9.67
C LEU A 107 -9.19 25.42 -10.41
N LYS A 108 -8.41 25.86 -11.41
CA LYS A 108 -7.48 25.02 -12.16
C LYS A 108 -6.40 24.42 -11.25
N LEU A 109 -5.79 25.23 -10.38
CA LEU A 109 -4.79 24.76 -9.42
C LEU A 109 -5.39 23.79 -8.40
N GLU A 110 -6.58 24.09 -7.88
CA GLU A 110 -7.28 23.20 -6.94
C GLU A 110 -7.67 21.87 -7.57
N LEU A 111 -8.13 21.88 -8.83
CA LEU A 111 -8.46 20.68 -9.60
C LEU A 111 -7.21 19.80 -9.79
N ALA A 112 -6.11 20.36 -10.29
CA ALA A 112 -4.86 19.62 -10.50
C ALA A 112 -4.35 18.97 -9.20
N LYS A 113 -4.40 19.69 -8.09
CA LYS A 113 -4.03 19.16 -6.77
C LYS A 113 -4.96 18.02 -6.33
N THR A 114 -6.26 18.17 -6.56
CA THR A 114 -7.27 17.17 -6.18
C THR A 114 -7.15 15.91 -7.04
N GLU A 115 -6.90 16.05 -8.33
CA GLU A 115 -6.63 14.95 -9.28
C GLU A 115 -5.38 14.17 -8.91
N GLY A 116 -4.28 14.86 -8.58
CA GLY A 116 -3.06 14.23 -8.11
C GLY A 116 -3.30 13.41 -6.83
N LYS A 117 -4.06 13.96 -5.88
CA LYS A 117 -4.45 13.24 -4.65
C LYS A 117 -5.29 12.01 -4.97
N LEU A 118 -6.30 12.14 -5.83
CA LEU A 118 -7.16 11.02 -6.23
C LEU A 118 -6.36 9.90 -6.90
N THR A 119 -5.46 10.28 -7.80
CA THR A 119 -4.59 9.33 -8.54
C THR A 119 -3.70 8.57 -7.57
N PHE A 120 -3.06 9.26 -6.63
CA PHE A 120 -2.26 8.63 -5.59
C PHE A 120 -3.08 7.62 -4.77
N LEU A 121 -4.27 8.01 -4.30
CA LEU A 121 -5.14 7.11 -3.52
C LEU A 121 -5.61 5.89 -4.32
N LYS A 122 -5.91 6.05 -5.61
CA LYS A 122 -6.31 4.94 -6.50
C LYS A 122 -5.16 3.97 -6.73
N ILE A 123 -3.94 4.48 -7.00
CA ILE A 123 -2.75 3.63 -7.15
C ILE A 123 -2.51 2.85 -5.86
N ARG A 124 -2.54 3.53 -4.70
CA ARG A 124 -2.37 2.89 -3.39
C ARG A 124 -3.37 1.75 -3.20
N LYS A 125 -4.67 2.00 -3.40
CA LYS A 125 -5.72 0.97 -3.26
C LYS A 125 -5.52 -0.22 -4.20
N THR A 126 -5.11 0.03 -5.44
CA THR A 126 -4.80 -1.04 -6.41
C THR A 126 -3.62 -1.87 -5.95
N SER A 127 -2.55 -1.24 -5.46
CA SER A 127 -1.38 -1.93 -4.92
C SER A 127 -1.74 -2.74 -3.67
N GLU A 128 -2.54 -2.20 -2.76
CA GLU A 128 -3.04 -2.90 -1.57
C GLU A 128 -3.84 -4.15 -1.97
N ASN A 129 -4.81 -4.01 -2.88
CA ASN A 129 -5.61 -5.13 -3.39
C ASN A 129 -4.75 -6.20 -4.08
N TYR A 130 -3.73 -5.77 -4.85
CA TYR A 130 -2.82 -6.69 -5.53
C TYR A 130 -2.03 -7.52 -4.53
N VAL A 131 -1.45 -6.88 -3.51
CA VAL A 131 -0.69 -7.57 -2.46
C VAL A 131 -1.60 -8.47 -1.64
N GLU A 132 -2.80 -8.02 -1.28
CA GLU A 132 -3.77 -8.83 -0.56
C GLU A 132 -4.15 -10.09 -1.35
N ASN A 133 -4.46 -9.96 -2.64
CA ASN A 133 -4.79 -11.10 -3.49
C ASN A 133 -3.62 -12.08 -3.63
N ARG A 134 -2.39 -11.58 -3.76
CA ARG A 134 -1.18 -12.42 -3.77
C ARG A 134 -1.02 -13.20 -2.46
N ILE A 135 -1.16 -12.53 -1.32
CA ILE A 135 -1.07 -13.16 0.00
C ILE A 135 -2.16 -14.23 0.18
N ARG A 136 -3.40 -13.95 -0.23
CA ARG A 136 -4.51 -14.93 -0.18
C ARG A 136 -4.25 -16.16 -1.04
N THR A 137 -3.80 -15.94 -2.27
CA THR A 137 -3.46 -17.00 -3.22
C THR A 137 -2.32 -17.86 -2.68
N PHE A 138 -1.31 -17.21 -2.09
CA PHE A 138 -0.19 -17.90 -1.50
C PHE A 138 -0.57 -18.72 -0.26
N ALA A 139 -1.31 -18.11 0.68
CA ALA A 139 -1.75 -18.79 1.90
C ALA A 139 -2.61 -20.03 1.60
N SER A 140 -3.41 -20.02 0.53
CA SER A 140 -4.23 -21.17 0.13
C SER A 140 -3.42 -22.28 -0.54
N MET A 141 -2.35 -21.96 -1.26
CA MET A 141 -1.50 -22.93 -1.94
C MET A 141 -0.40 -23.50 -1.04
N PHE A 142 0.09 -22.73 -0.06
CA PHE A 142 1.22 -23.08 0.79
C PHE A 142 1.14 -24.48 1.45
N PRO A 143 -0.03 -24.98 1.93
CA PRO A 143 -0.14 -26.32 2.50
C PRO A 143 0.15 -27.45 1.51
N TYR A 144 -0.04 -27.21 0.21
CA TYR A 144 0.07 -28.21 -0.86
C TYR A 144 1.40 -28.17 -1.59
N MET A 145 2.25 -27.17 -1.32
CA MET A 145 3.57 -27.02 -1.92
C MET A 145 4.58 -28.03 -1.37
N THR A 146 5.49 -28.47 -2.22
CA THR A 146 6.68 -29.24 -1.84
C THR A 146 7.65 -28.38 -1.02
N PHE A 147 8.63 -29.01 -0.37
CA PHE A 147 9.62 -28.28 0.42
C PHE A 147 10.46 -27.30 -0.41
N GLU A 148 10.87 -27.70 -1.62
CA GLU A 148 11.62 -26.83 -2.53
C GLU A 148 10.79 -25.62 -2.97
N GLU A 149 9.54 -25.86 -3.38
CA GLU A 149 8.61 -24.77 -3.75
C GLU A 149 8.34 -23.81 -2.58
N LYS A 150 8.14 -24.35 -1.36
CA LYS A 150 7.98 -23.51 -0.16
C LYS A 150 9.20 -22.64 0.08
N ARG A 151 10.40 -23.20 -0.09
CA ARG A 151 11.66 -22.50 0.13
C ARG A 151 11.84 -21.38 -0.89
N ASP A 152 11.64 -21.66 -2.17
CA ASP A 152 11.79 -20.68 -3.24
C ASP A 152 10.86 -19.49 -3.03
N VAL A 153 9.60 -19.77 -2.66
CA VAL A 153 8.65 -18.69 -2.39
C VAL A 153 8.97 -17.92 -1.10
N ILE A 154 9.43 -18.61 -0.06
CA ILE A 154 9.89 -17.92 1.16
C ILE A 154 11.07 -17.00 0.84
N GLU A 155 12.06 -17.44 0.06
CA GLU A 155 13.21 -16.63 -0.33
C GLU A 155 12.81 -15.43 -1.22
N GLU A 156 11.77 -15.57 -2.04
CA GLU A 156 11.25 -14.48 -2.88
C GLU A 156 10.45 -13.44 -2.06
N VAL A 157 9.65 -13.89 -1.10
CA VAL A 157 8.64 -13.05 -0.43
C VAL A 157 9.13 -12.53 0.92
N VAL A 158 10.02 -13.24 1.60
CA VAL A 158 10.44 -12.95 2.98
C VAL A 158 11.84 -12.32 2.99
N ASP A 159 11.95 -11.10 3.54
CA ASP A 159 13.24 -10.46 3.82
C ASP A 159 13.95 -11.15 5.00
N ARG A 160 13.24 -11.32 6.13
CA ARG A 160 13.81 -11.97 7.32
C ARG A 160 12.77 -12.55 8.25
N ILE A 161 13.20 -13.55 9.02
CA ILE A 161 12.44 -14.14 10.13
C ILE A 161 13.27 -13.98 11.41
N VAL A 162 12.73 -13.25 12.39
CA VAL A 162 13.36 -13.04 13.70
C VAL A 162 12.65 -13.89 14.74
N ILE A 163 13.38 -14.78 15.40
CA ILE A 163 12.83 -15.73 16.37
C ILE A 163 13.38 -15.38 17.76
N ASN A 164 12.53 -14.84 18.63
CA ASN A 164 12.81 -14.56 20.02
C ASN A 164 12.19 -15.63 20.94
N ASP A 165 12.46 -15.54 22.25
CA ASP A 165 12.02 -16.53 23.25
C ASP A 165 10.51 -16.70 23.36
N LYS A 166 9.74 -15.68 22.98
CA LYS A 166 8.27 -15.66 23.07
C LYS A 166 7.57 -15.26 21.76
N GLN A 167 8.32 -14.88 20.73
CA GLN A 167 7.75 -14.26 19.53
C GLN A 167 8.55 -14.67 18.28
N ILE A 168 7.84 -14.95 17.19
CA ILE A 168 8.42 -15.06 15.86
C ILE A 168 7.93 -13.83 15.08
N ARG A 169 8.82 -13.13 14.38
CA ARG A 169 8.50 -11.98 13.52
C ARG A 169 8.94 -12.32 12.09
N ILE A 170 8.11 -11.99 11.11
CA ILE A 170 8.39 -12.24 9.68
C ILE A 170 8.26 -10.90 8.96
N SER A 171 9.28 -10.52 8.20
CA SER A 171 9.33 -9.31 7.37
C SER A 171 9.32 -9.70 5.89
N LEU A 172 8.55 -9.01 5.05
CA LEU A 172 8.32 -9.37 3.65
C LEU A 172 8.89 -8.32 2.68
N TYR A 173 9.49 -8.74 1.55
CA TYR A 173 10.12 -7.85 0.55
C TYR A 173 9.14 -6.94 -0.18
N TYR A 174 7.96 -7.46 -0.52
CA TYR A 174 6.96 -6.75 -1.34
C TYR A 174 6.26 -5.60 -0.62
N LEU A 175 6.72 -5.25 0.58
CA LEU A 175 6.05 -4.33 1.47
C LEU A 175 7.05 -3.37 2.12
N PRO A 176 7.40 -2.26 1.45
CA PRO A 176 8.23 -1.20 2.04
C PRO A 176 7.59 -0.55 3.29
N PHE A 177 6.34 -0.89 3.61
CA PHE A 177 5.54 -0.34 4.72
C PHE A 177 5.77 -1.00 6.08
N PHE A 178 6.55 -2.09 6.14
CA PHE A 178 6.76 -2.85 7.39
C PHE A 178 7.98 -2.41 8.20
N GLN A 179 8.55 -1.24 7.88
CA GLN A 179 9.38 -0.53 8.84
C GLN A 179 8.47 0.16 9.87
N ASN A 180 7.84 -0.60 10.77
CA ASN A 180 7.40 -0.02 12.03
C ASN A 180 7.60 -0.98 13.19
N GLU A 181 8.33 -0.43 14.15
CA GLU A 181 8.75 -0.96 15.43
C GLU A 181 7.54 -1.10 16.37
N VAL A 182 7.40 -2.25 17.02
CA VAL A 182 6.75 -2.27 18.34
C VAL A 182 7.86 -2.06 19.35
N SER A 183 8.04 -0.81 19.76
CA SER A 183 8.85 -0.44 20.91
C SER A 183 8.23 -1.05 22.16
N SER A 184 8.99 -1.95 22.80
CA SER A 184 9.19 -1.93 24.24
C SER A 184 10.35 -2.85 24.59
N LEU A 185 11.47 -2.21 24.93
CA LEU A 185 12.57 -2.67 25.78
C LEU A 185 13.71 -3.48 25.11
N GLU A 186 14.75 -2.72 24.78
CA GLU A 186 16.19 -2.93 25.00
C GLU A 186 16.91 -4.18 24.44
N ASN A 187 18.03 -3.85 23.78
CA ASN A 187 19.19 -4.66 23.39
C ASN A 187 19.11 -5.36 22.02
N GLU A 188 19.51 -4.56 21.03
CA GLU A 188 19.98 -4.94 19.71
C GLU A 188 21.01 -6.09 19.76
N LEU A 189 20.69 -7.20 19.10
CA LEU A 189 21.69 -8.09 18.52
C LEU A 189 21.28 -8.38 17.08
N GLN A 190 21.82 -7.57 16.17
CA GLN A 190 21.74 -7.78 14.74
C GLN A 190 22.52 -9.04 14.37
N THR A 191 21.87 -10.03 13.74
CA THR A 191 22.58 -11.13 13.07
C THR A 191 22.28 -11.09 11.58
N HIS A 192 23.32 -10.83 10.79
CA HIS A 192 23.31 -10.86 9.33
C HIS A 192 22.91 -12.23 8.76
N MET A 193 22.20 -12.23 7.62
CA MET A 193 21.86 -13.42 6.84
C MET A 193 23.14 -14.20 6.48
N GLY A 194 23.19 -15.48 6.86
CA GLY A 194 24.33 -16.38 6.62
C GLY A 194 24.47 -17.52 7.63
N SER A 195 23.68 -17.55 8.70
CA SER A 195 23.87 -18.48 9.82
C SER A 195 23.08 -19.80 9.74
N TRP A 196 22.28 -20.06 8.72
CA TRP A 196 21.43 -21.25 8.69
C TRP A 196 21.90 -22.27 7.64
N ARG A 197 22.34 -23.45 8.12
CA ARG A 197 22.51 -24.66 7.29
C ARG A 197 21.59 -25.76 7.78
N GLN A 198 20.89 -26.38 6.84
CA GLN A 198 20.11 -27.59 7.07
C GLN A 198 21.09 -28.74 7.35
N ARG A 199 20.87 -29.48 8.44
CA ARG A 199 21.33 -30.87 8.55
C ARG A 199 20.15 -31.75 8.23
#